data_AF-A0A937TKC0-F1
#
_entry.id   AF-A0A937TKC0-F1
#
_cell.length_a   1.000
_cell.length_b   1.000
_cell.length_c   1.000
_cell.angle_alpha   90.00
_cell.angle_beta   90.00
_cell.angle_gamma   90.00
#
_symmetry.space_group_name_H-M   'P 1'
#
loop_
_entity.id
_entity.type
_entity.pdbx_description
1 polymer ?
#
loop_
_entity_poly.entity_id
_entity_poly.type
_entity_poly.pdbx_seq_one_letter_code
_entity_poly.pdbx_strand_id
1 'polypeptide(L)'
;MKTIINTLIFMSIISFTYAQSIERDVIANSGDYYEGTNVSLSWTVGEIATETYSNGSYILTQGFQQPIGIIITGIDLDLIAFLEGPFSGTQMTTMLNTAGLIPFSQPFYIQPWQYTGSESVTSIPNANIVDWVLIELRDATDAASANSTSVIARQAAFLTCNGTVVGLDGSSILSFDNSINHQLFVVVWHRNHLGIMAANAVTQSGGIYTYDFSTGAGQAYGGSSGQKEIGSVVWGMIAGDGNADGDINSDDKTNVWSSQAGTNGYKSGDFDMNGQVMNQDKNDVWVGNIGAESQVPQ
;
A
#
# COMPACT_ATOMS: atom_id res chain seq x y z
N MET A 1 30.33 52.71 -40.62
CA MET A 1 28.87 52.52 -40.87
C MET A 1 28.53 51.27 -41.67
N LYS A 2 29.35 50.80 -42.64
CA LYS A 2 29.03 49.60 -43.43
C LYS A 2 29.18 48.25 -42.68
N THR A 3 30.03 48.18 -41.65
CA THR A 3 30.24 46.97 -40.85
C THR A 3 29.14 46.69 -39.81
N ILE A 4 28.45 47.72 -39.32
CA ILE A 4 27.35 47.57 -38.34
C ILE A 4 26.08 47.02 -39.01
N ILE A 5 25.87 47.34 -40.30
CA ILE A 5 24.70 46.88 -41.07
C ILE A 5 24.79 45.37 -41.37
N ASN A 6 25.99 44.84 -41.62
CA ASN A 6 26.15 43.40 -41.87
C ASN A 6 26.00 42.54 -40.60
N THR A 7 26.36 43.07 -39.43
CA THR A 7 26.11 42.38 -38.15
C THR A 7 24.62 42.37 -37.79
N LEU A 8 23.87 43.44 -38.11
CA LEU A 8 22.41 43.46 -37.92
C LEU A 8 21.67 42.49 -38.85
N ILE A 9 22.13 42.33 -40.10
CA ILE A 9 21.55 41.39 -41.06
C ILE A 9 21.86 39.93 -40.72
N PHE A 10 22.99 39.66 -40.07
CA PHE A 10 23.29 38.30 -39.58
C PHE A 10 22.52 37.96 -38.28
N MET A 11 22.16 38.98 -37.48
CA MET A 11 21.40 38.80 -36.24
C MET A 11 19.88 38.66 -36.49
N SER A 12 19.39 39.05 -37.68
CA SER A 12 17.99 38.85 -38.10
C SER A 12 17.70 37.49 -38.74
N ILE A 13 18.71 36.61 -38.88
CA ILE A 13 18.53 35.24 -39.38
C ILE A 13 18.35 34.24 -38.21
N ILE A 14 18.54 34.68 -36.97
CA ILE A 14 18.22 33.89 -35.77
C ILE A 14 16.83 34.30 -35.31
N SER A 15 15.80 33.83 -35.99
CA SER A 15 14.42 34.06 -35.58
C SER A 15 13.58 32.83 -35.90
N PHE A 16 13.16 32.19 -34.81
CA PHE A 16 12.12 31.17 -34.71
C PHE A 16 12.46 29.80 -35.31
N THR A 17 13.21 29.00 -34.55
CA THR A 17 12.90 27.56 -34.50
C THR A 17 11.49 27.44 -33.93
N TYR A 18 10.49 27.24 -34.78
CA TYR A 18 9.20 26.74 -34.33
C TYR A 18 9.46 25.35 -33.75
N ALA A 19 9.32 25.23 -32.43
CA ALA A 19 9.06 23.94 -31.83
C ALA A 19 7.71 23.48 -32.40
N GLN A 20 7.74 22.51 -33.31
CA GLN A 20 6.55 21.84 -33.79
C GLN A 20 6.07 20.96 -32.64
N SER A 21 4.92 21.29 -32.04
CA SER A 21 4.22 20.35 -31.16
C SER A 21 3.64 19.26 -32.05
N ILE A 22 3.94 17.99 -31.73
CA ILE A 22 3.31 16.85 -32.41
C ILE A 22 2.00 16.55 -31.67
N GLU A 23 1.12 17.53 -31.62
CA GLU A 23 -0.21 17.34 -31.08
C GLU A 23 -1.09 16.60 -32.11
N ARG A 24 -1.97 15.74 -31.60
CA ARG A 24 -2.82 14.90 -32.44
C ARG A 24 -4.04 15.70 -32.85
N ASP A 25 -4.08 16.14 -34.09
CA ASP A 25 -5.26 16.76 -34.68
C ASP A 25 -6.17 15.72 -35.34
N VAL A 26 -7.48 15.99 -35.30
CA VAL A 26 -8.48 15.19 -36.01
C VAL A 26 -8.99 15.97 -37.20
N ILE A 27 -8.89 15.37 -38.38
CA ILE A 27 -9.54 15.87 -39.60
C ILE A 27 -10.86 15.09 -39.76
N ALA A 28 -11.98 15.78 -39.64
CA ALA A 28 -13.32 15.21 -39.77
C ALA A 28 -14.16 15.98 -40.80
N ASN A 29 -15.16 15.32 -41.38
CA ASN A 29 -16.07 15.91 -42.36
C ASN A 29 -16.92 17.06 -41.78
N SER A 30 -17.17 17.04 -40.46
CA SER A 30 -17.76 18.13 -39.70
C SER A 30 -17.41 17.97 -38.21
N GLY A 31 -17.35 19.08 -37.47
CA GLY A 31 -17.01 19.12 -36.05
C GLY A 31 -16.77 20.55 -35.58
N ASP A 32 -16.67 20.73 -34.26
CA ASP A 32 -16.31 22.02 -33.65
C ASP A 32 -15.69 21.79 -32.27
N TYR A 33 -15.11 22.84 -31.69
CA TYR A 33 -14.59 22.84 -30.33
C TYR A 33 -15.03 24.09 -29.55
N TYR A 34 -15.18 23.94 -28.24
CA TYR A 34 -15.51 25.01 -27.31
C TYR A 34 -14.61 24.90 -26.09
N GLU A 35 -13.89 25.98 -25.77
CA GLU A 35 -13.07 26.07 -24.57
C GLU A 35 -13.65 27.11 -23.61
N GLY A 36 -14.10 26.64 -22.45
CA GLY A 36 -14.43 27.45 -21.29
C GLY A 36 -13.33 27.36 -20.23
N THR A 37 -13.44 28.16 -19.16
CA THR A 37 -12.42 28.25 -18.11
C THR A 37 -12.16 26.92 -17.37
N ASN A 38 -13.16 26.04 -17.30
CA ASN A 38 -13.08 24.77 -16.55
C ASN A 38 -13.35 23.52 -17.40
N VAL A 39 -13.85 23.69 -18.63
CA VAL A 39 -14.28 22.60 -19.50
C VAL A 39 -13.91 22.94 -20.94
N SER A 40 -13.27 22.01 -21.62
CA SER A 40 -13.19 21.97 -23.07
C SER A 40 -14.10 20.87 -23.60
N LEU A 41 -14.79 21.17 -24.70
CA LEU A 41 -15.61 20.23 -25.45
C LEU A 41 -15.14 20.25 -26.89
N SER A 42 -15.02 19.07 -27.48
CA SER A 42 -14.71 18.92 -28.90
C SER A 42 -15.54 17.76 -29.42
N TRP A 43 -16.04 17.91 -30.65
CA TRP A 43 -16.87 16.88 -31.27
C TRP A 43 -16.58 16.79 -32.76
N THR A 44 -16.74 15.59 -33.30
CA THR A 44 -16.69 15.31 -34.73
C THR A 44 -17.91 14.50 -35.14
N VAL A 45 -18.41 14.75 -36.35
CA VAL A 45 -19.43 13.90 -36.98
C VAL A 45 -18.71 12.79 -37.73
N GLY A 46 -19.03 11.55 -37.38
CA GLY A 46 -18.48 10.37 -38.04
C GLY A 46 -18.87 10.29 -39.52
N GLU A 47 -18.02 9.63 -40.31
CA GLU A 47 -18.33 9.26 -41.69
C GLU A 47 -19.13 7.95 -41.73
N ILE A 48 -19.86 7.71 -42.84
CA ILE A 48 -20.66 6.49 -43.04
C ILE A 48 -19.78 5.23 -43.08
N ALA A 49 -18.53 5.37 -43.52
CA ALA A 49 -17.52 4.33 -43.49
C ALA A 49 -16.20 4.92 -42.98
N THR A 50 -15.53 4.22 -42.07
CA THR A 50 -14.23 4.62 -41.52
C THR A 50 -13.28 3.43 -41.53
N GLU A 51 -11.99 3.70 -41.71
CA GLU A 51 -10.94 2.70 -41.53
C GLU A 51 -10.38 2.78 -40.11
N THR A 52 -10.26 1.61 -39.47
CA THR A 52 -9.57 1.46 -38.20
C THR A 52 -8.29 0.67 -38.41
N TYR A 53 -7.16 1.26 -38.04
CA TYR A 53 -5.89 0.56 -37.92
C TYR A 53 -5.61 0.25 -36.44
N SER A 54 -5.20 -0.98 -36.14
CA SER A 54 -4.80 -1.37 -34.79
C SER A 54 -3.54 -2.21 -34.83
N ASN A 55 -2.64 -1.97 -33.88
CA ASN A 55 -1.45 -2.80 -33.63
C ASN A 55 -1.39 -3.26 -32.15
N GLY A 56 -2.56 -3.51 -31.53
CA GLY A 56 -2.67 -3.96 -30.13
C GLY A 56 -2.50 -2.85 -29.08
N SER A 57 -1.45 -2.02 -29.19
CA SER A 57 -1.20 -0.90 -28.25
C SER A 57 -1.82 0.43 -28.70
N TYR A 58 -2.08 0.59 -29.99
CA TYR A 58 -2.69 1.79 -30.57
C TYR A 58 -3.85 1.39 -31.45
N ILE A 59 -4.98 2.08 -31.30
CA ILE A 59 -6.12 2.05 -32.21
C ILE A 59 -6.20 3.45 -32.81
N LEU A 60 -6.26 3.52 -34.14
CA LEU A 60 -6.41 4.74 -34.91
C LEU A 60 -7.62 4.56 -35.82
N THR A 61 -8.71 5.26 -35.53
CA THR A 61 -9.92 5.28 -36.39
C THR A 61 -10.02 6.62 -37.10
N GLN A 62 -10.09 6.63 -38.42
CA GLN A 62 -10.19 7.86 -39.20
C GLN A 62 -11.46 8.67 -38.85
N GLY A 63 -11.35 10.00 -38.75
CA GLY A 63 -12.49 10.91 -38.55
C GLY A 63 -13.05 10.98 -37.12
N PHE A 64 -12.48 10.25 -36.16
CA PHE A 64 -12.90 10.28 -34.76
C PHE A 64 -11.78 10.78 -33.84
N GLN A 65 -12.17 11.57 -32.83
CA GLN A 65 -11.34 11.75 -31.65
C GLN A 65 -11.06 10.39 -31.02
N GLN A 66 -9.78 10.03 -30.98
CA GLN A 66 -9.41 8.82 -30.28
C GLN A 66 -9.70 9.06 -28.81
N PRO A 67 -10.45 8.18 -28.12
CA PRO A 67 -10.49 8.23 -26.68
C PRO A 67 -9.04 8.19 -26.21
N ILE A 68 -8.64 9.16 -25.39
CA ILE A 68 -7.42 8.99 -24.63
C ILE A 68 -7.63 7.68 -23.87
N GLY A 69 -6.73 6.71 -24.06
CA GLY A 69 -6.79 5.50 -23.27
C GLY A 69 -6.64 5.93 -21.82
N ILE A 70 -7.73 5.97 -21.07
CA ILE A 70 -7.66 6.05 -19.62
C ILE A 70 -7.14 4.68 -19.22
N ILE A 71 -5.82 4.59 -19.06
CA ILE A 71 -5.25 3.49 -18.31
C ILE A 71 -5.68 3.78 -16.87
N ILE A 72 -6.66 3.02 -16.38
CA ILE A 72 -6.89 2.94 -14.94
C ILE A 72 -5.66 2.20 -14.40
N THR A 73 -4.62 2.95 -14.06
CA THR A 73 -3.51 2.44 -13.27
C THR A 73 -3.98 2.43 -11.83
N GLY A 74 -4.32 1.25 -11.33
CA GLY A 74 -4.82 1.06 -9.98
C GLY A 74 -4.47 -0.34 -9.48
N ILE A 75 -4.10 -0.43 -8.22
CA ILE A 75 -3.92 -1.69 -7.51
C ILE A 75 -5.03 -1.75 -6.47
N ASP A 76 -6.08 -2.51 -6.78
CA ASP A 76 -7.09 -2.90 -5.80
C ASP A 76 -6.59 -4.14 -5.06
N LEU A 77 -6.36 -4.04 -3.76
CA LEU A 77 -5.73 -5.07 -2.94
C LEU A 77 -6.70 -5.60 -1.87
N ASP A 78 -7.02 -6.88 -1.98
CA ASP A 78 -7.68 -7.68 -0.94
C ASP A 78 -6.64 -8.54 -0.20
N LEU A 79 -6.60 -8.42 1.11
CA LEU A 79 -5.51 -8.93 1.93
C LEU A 79 -6.04 -9.54 3.24
N ILE A 80 -5.55 -10.73 3.55
CA ILE A 80 -5.77 -11.40 4.85
C ILE A 80 -4.44 -11.53 5.60
N ALA A 81 -4.42 -11.05 6.84
CA ALA A 81 -3.33 -11.22 7.80
C ALA A 81 -3.90 -11.42 9.21
N PHE A 82 -3.23 -12.22 10.04
CA PHE A 82 -3.60 -12.39 11.44
C PHE A 82 -2.45 -11.99 12.36
N LEU A 83 -2.80 -11.57 13.56
CA LEU A 83 -1.88 -11.20 14.64
C LEU A 83 -1.97 -12.27 15.73
N GLU A 84 -0.83 -12.82 16.16
CA GLU A 84 -0.79 -13.83 17.24
C GLU A 84 -1.43 -13.32 18.53
N GLY A 85 -1.08 -12.12 18.97
CA GLY A 85 -1.47 -11.55 20.26
C GLY A 85 -2.98 -11.60 20.53
N PRO A 86 -3.80 -10.92 19.72
CA PRO A 86 -5.24 -10.90 19.91
C PRO A 86 -5.93 -12.18 19.42
N PHE A 87 -5.24 -13.18 18.87
CA PHE A 87 -5.88 -14.36 18.30
C PHE A 87 -6.48 -15.28 19.37
N SER A 88 -7.76 -15.62 19.20
CA SER A 88 -8.55 -16.41 20.16
C SER A 88 -9.06 -17.73 19.56
N GLY A 89 -8.25 -18.36 18.70
CA GLY A 89 -8.50 -19.68 18.12
C GLY A 89 -9.27 -19.66 16.79
N THR A 90 -10.20 -18.72 16.60
CA THR A 90 -10.94 -18.56 15.32
C THR A 90 -10.87 -17.15 14.75
N GLN A 91 -10.89 -16.15 15.62
CA GLN A 91 -10.86 -14.73 15.28
C GLN A 91 -9.92 -13.99 16.23
N MET A 92 -9.56 -12.77 15.87
CA MET A 92 -8.86 -11.85 16.75
C MET A 92 -9.84 -11.07 17.63
N THR A 93 -9.46 -10.83 18.87
CA THR A 93 -10.24 -9.99 19.79
C THR A 93 -10.18 -8.53 19.36
N THR A 94 -11.24 -7.77 19.69
CA THR A 94 -11.34 -6.33 19.42
C THR A 94 -11.34 -5.53 20.72
N MET A 95 -10.58 -5.97 21.72
CA MET A 95 -10.57 -5.39 23.06
C MET A 95 -10.12 -3.93 23.05
N LEU A 96 -9.08 -3.58 22.27
CA LEU A 96 -8.65 -2.19 22.10
C LEU A 96 -9.77 -1.29 21.56
N ASN A 97 -10.53 -1.78 20.58
CA ASN A 97 -11.66 -1.04 20.01
C ASN A 97 -12.79 -0.88 21.01
N THR A 98 -13.17 -1.98 21.67
CA THR A 98 -14.22 -1.99 22.71
C THR A 98 -13.89 -1.05 23.87
N ALA A 99 -12.60 -0.94 24.22
CA ALA A 99 -12.10 -0.04 25.25
C ALA A 99 -11.89 1.41 24.77
N GLY A 100 -12.11 1.70 23.48
CA GLY A 100 -11.89 3.03 22.89
C GLY A 100 -10.43 3.48 22.88
N LEU A 101 -9.49 2.53 22.81
CA LEU A 101 -8.05 2.78 22.90
C LEU A 101 -7.37 2.97 21.55
N ILE A 102 -7.97 2.50 20.46
CA ILE A 102 -7.39 2.66 19.11
C ILE A 102 -7.35 4.16 18.77
N PRO A 103 -6.18 4.70 18.38
CA PRO A 103 -6.07 6.11 18.02
C PRO A 103 -6.86 6.42 16.75
N PHE A 104 -7.37 7.63 16.65
CA PHE A 104 -8.11 8.10 15.47
C PHE A 104 -7.21 8.51 14.30
N SER A 105 -5.91 8.61 14.53
CA SER A 105 -4.89 8.83 13.49
C SER A 105 -3.93 7.66 13.48
N GLN A 106 -3.41 7.32 12.30
CA GLN A 106 -2.45 6.24 12.14
C GLN A 106 -1.21 6.42 13.04
N PRO A 107 -0.68 5.34 13.66
CA PRO A 107 0.41 5.42 14.65
C PRO A 107 1.84 5.31 14.07
N PHE A 108 1.99 5.13 12.76
CA PHE A 108 3.24 4.82 12.06
C PHE A 108 4.08 6.07 11.69
N TYR A 109 3.74 7.26 12.16
CA TYR A 109 4.51 8.49 11.92
C TYR A 109 5.85 8.57 12.67
N ILE A 110 6.09 7.66 13.61
CA ILE A 110 7.32 7.55 14.39
C ILE A 110 8.26 6.48 13.79
N GLN A 111 9.53 6.47 14.24
CA GLN A 111 10.48 5.41 13.92
C GLN A 111 9.90 4.04 14.35
N PRO A 112 10.16 2.94 13.61
CA PRO A 112 11.00 2.81 12.40
C PRO A 112 10.35 3.31 11.10
N TRP A 113 9.03 3.39 11.02
CA TRP A 113 8.35 3.56 9.74
C TRP A 113 8.43 4.98 9.20
N GLN A 114 8.36 5.97 10.10
CA GLN A 114 8.31 7.40 9.77
C GLN A 114 7.32 7.70 8.63
N TYR A 115 6.18 7.00 8.63
CA TYR A 115 5.18 7.06 7.58
C TYR A 115 4.44 8.41 7.64
N THR A 116 4.53 9.17 6.55
CA THR A 116 4.02 10.55 6.46
C THR A 116 2.56 10.64 6.00
N GLY A 117 1.86 9.50 5.85
CA GLY A 117 0.44 9.48 5.55
C GLY A 117 -0.40 10.16 6.63
N SER A 118 -1.52 10.74 6.22
CA SER A 118 -2.42 11.54 7.06
C SER A 118 -3.71 10.82 7.42
N GLU A 119 -3.76 9.51 7.24
CA GLU A 119 -4.93 8.68 7.49
C GLU A 119 -5.43 8.88 8.92
N SER A 120 -6.70 9.28 8.99
CA SER A 120 -7.40 9.50 10.24
C SER A 120 -8.90 9.36 10.03
N VAL A 121 -9.60 9.06 11.12
CA VAL A 121 -11.05 8.90 11.18
C VAL A 121 -11.62 9.76 12.29
N THR A 122 -12.89 10.13 12.21
CA THR A 122 -13.59 10.82 13.30
C THR A 122 -14.04 9.87 14.41
N SER A 123 -14.13 8.57 14.09
CA SER A 123 -14.44 7.45 14.97
C SER A 123 -13.99 6.16 14.30
N ILE A 124 -13.62 5.14 15.08
CA ILE A 124 -13.35 3.80 14.53
C ILE A 124 -14.62 3.28 13.85
N PRO A 125 -14.58 2.92 12.55
CA PRO A 125 -15.78 2.82 11.70
C PRO A 125 -16.73 1.68 12.07
N ASN A 126 -16.23 0.59 12.66
CA ASN A 126 -17.05 -0.51 13.15
C ASN A 126 -16.37 -1.28 14.30
N ALA A 127 -17.14 -2.14 14.97
CA ALA A 127 -16.71 -2.90 16.15
C ALA A 127 -15.78 -4.09 15.83
N ASN A 128 -15.65 -4.47 14.55
CA ASN A 128 -14.82 -5.60 14.13
C ASN A 128 -13.35 -5.19 13.95
N ILE A 129 -13.02 -3.90 13.99
CA ILE A 129 -11.64 -3.43 13.89
C ILE A 129 -10.83 -3.89 15.11
N VAL A 130 -9.69 -4.51 14.86
CA VAL A 130 -8.70 -4.96 15.85
C VAL A 130 -7.70 -3.84 16.11
N ASP A 131 -7.05 -3.35 15.04
CA ASP A 131 -6.04 -2.30 15.13
C ASP A 131 -5.69 -1.70 13.74
N TRP A 132 -4.80 -0.70 13.75
CA TRP A 132 -4.10 -0.19 12.57
C TRP A 132 -2.99 -1.13 12.08
N VAL A 133 -2.83 -1.24 10.77
CA VAL A 133 -1.69 -1.86 10.08
C VAL A 133 -1.15 -0.91 9.02
N LEU A 134 0.15 -0.97 8.73
CA LEU A 134 0.75 -0.24 7.62
C LEU A 134 1.04 -1.23 6.49
N ILE A 135 0.40 -0.99 5.35
CA ILE A 135 0.59 -1.78 4.14
C ILE A 135 1.64 -1.09 3.28
N GLU A 136 2.60 -1.87 2.81
CA GLU A 136 3.65 -1.41 1.91
C GLU A 136 3.68 -2.31 0.67
N LEU A 137 3.67 -1.68 -0.50
CA LEU A 137 3.74 -2.37 -1.79
C LEU A 137 5.15 -2.26 -2.35
N ARG A 138 5.68 -3.38 -2.82
CA ARG A 138 7.00 -3.50 -3.45
C ARG A 138 6.88 -4.06 -4.86
N ASP A 139 7.61 -3.48 -5.80
CA ASP A 139 7.68 -3.91 -7.20
C ASP A 139 9.08 -4.46 -7.50
N ALA A 140 9.19 -5.78 -7.60
CA ALA A 140 10.48 -6.46 -7.76
C ALA A 140 10.36 -7.69 -8.69
N THR A 141 11.49 -8.19 -9.18
CA THR A 141 11.52 -9.35 -10.08
C THR A 141 11.25 -10.68 -9.36
N ASP A 142 11.55 -10.73 -8.06
CA ASP A 142 11.34 -11.87 -7.18
C ASP A 142 11.28 -11.40 -5.71
N ALA A 143 10.87 -12.29 -4.80
CA ALA A 143 10.73 -11.94 -3.39
C ALA A 143 12.06 -11.57 -2.71
N ALA A 144 13.18 -12.15 -3.15
CA ALA A 144 14.49 -11.87 -2.55
C ALA A 144 15.00 -10.45 -2.90
N SER A 145 14.58 -9.92 -4.04
CA SER A 145 14.90 -8.56 -4.50
C SER A 145 13.87 -7.50 -4.05
N ALA A 146 12.74 -7.91 -3.47
CA ALA A 146 11.73 -7.02 -2.90
C ALA A 146 12.21 -6.43 -1.56
N ASN A 147 13.06 -5.40 -1.60
CA ASN A 147 13.62 -4.68 -0.44
C ASN A 147 13.11 -3.23 -0.33
N SER A 148 13.63 -2.42 0.61
CA SER A 148 13.17 -1.04 0.84
C SER A 148 13.32 -0.11 -0.38
N THR A 149 14.20 -0.42 -1.33
CA THR A 149 14.39 0.38 -2.55
C THR A 149 13.33 0.08 -3.63
N SER A 150 12.61 -1.03 -3.49
CA SER A 150 11.54 -1.46 -4.41
C SER A 150 10.14 -0.97 -3.99
N VAL A 151 10.03 -0.19 -2.92
CA VAL A 151 8.76 0.32 -2.41
C VAL A 151 8.13 1.30 -3.41
N ILE A 152 6.90 1.00 -3.84
CA ILE A 152 6.13 1.84 -4.74
C ILE A 152 5.00 2.59 -4.04
N ALA A 153 4.47 2.04 -2.93
CA ALA A 153 3.37 2.67 -2.19
C ALA A 153 3.36 2.24 -0.72
N ARG A 154 2.77 3.08 0.12
CA ARG A 154 2.46 2.79 1.53
C ARG A 154 1.12 3.41 1.92
N GLN A 155 0.31 2.69 2.67
CA GLN A 155 -0.98 3.15 3.17
C GLN A 155 -1.29 2.54 4.54
N ALA A 156 -1.72 3.38 5.49
CA ALA A 156 -2.24 2.88 6.76
C ALA A 156 -3.70 2.44 6.58
N ALA A 157 -4.02 1.29 7.16
CA ALA A 157 -5.31 0.62 7.01
C ALA A 157 -5.77 0.00 8.33
N PHE A 158 -7.00 -0.49 8.37
CA PHE A 158 -7.52 -1.20 9.52
C PHE A 158 -7.49 -2.71 9.30
N LEU A 159 -7.18 -3.45 10.36
CA LEU A 159 -7.30 -4.90 10.40
C LEU A 159 -8.59 -5.29 11.12
N THR A 160 -9.39 -6.18 10.53
CA THR A 160 -10.61 -6.69 11.17
C THR A 160 -10.36 -7.98 11.96
N CYS A 161 -11.29 -8.38 12.83
CA CYS A 161 -11.22 -9.60 13.64
C CYS A 161 -11.14 -10.90 12.82
N ASN A 162 -11.55 -10.86 11.55
CA ASN A 162 -11.45 -11.97 10.61
C ASN A 162 -10.15 -11.97 9.79
N GLY A 163 -9.23 -11.06 10.09
CA GLY A 163 -7.95 -10.93 9.40
C GLY A 163 -8.00 -10.12 8.11
N THR A 164 -9.16 -9.66 7.66
CA THR A 164 -9.24 -8.82 6.46
C THR A 164 -8.66 -7.44 6.73
N VAL A 165 -7.88 -6.92 5.79
CA VAL A 165 -7.38 -5.55 5.80
C VAL A 165 -8.31 -4.67 4.98
N VAL A 166 -8.77 -3.57 5.57
CA VAL A 166 -9.79 -2.69 5.01
C VAL A 166 -9.38 -1.22 5.11
N GLY A 167 -9.94 -0.39 4.24
CA GLY A 167 -9.78 1.05 4.24
C GLY A 167 -10.41 1.74 5.45
N LEU A 168 -10.37 3.08 5.45
CA LEU A 168 -10.81 3.90 6.58
C LEU A 168 -12.32 3.89 6.83
N ASP A 169 -13.11 3.41 5.86
CA ASP A 169 -14.54 3.16 6.01
C ASP A 169 -14.83 1.85 6.80
N GLY A 170 -13.80 1.05 7.06
CA GLY A 170 -13.89 -0.22 7.77
C GLY A 170 -14.44 -1.38 6.94
N SER A 171 -14.57 -1.23 5.61
CA SER A 171 -15.14 -2.28 4.75
C SER A 171 -14.56 -2.39 3.35
N SER A 172 -14.12 -1.28 2.74
CA SER A 172 -13.56 -1.31 1.39
C SER A 172 -12.18 -1.95 1.37
N ILE A 173 -11.85 -2.63 0.28
CA ILE A 173 -10.47 -3.06 0.00
C ILE A 173 -9.57 -1.84 -0.22
N LEU A 174 -8.25 -2.04 -0.19
CA LEU A 174 -7.30 -0.95 -0.42
C LEU A 174 -7.16 -0.67 -1.92
N SER A 175 -6.95 0.59 -2.28
CA SER A 175 -6.74 1.03 -3.66
C SER A 175 -5.53 1.95 -3.71
N PHE A 176 -4.63 1.69 -4.65
CA PHE A 176 -3.41 2.48 -4.85
C PHE A 176 -3.29 2.93 -6.30
N ASP A 177 -2.96 4.20 -6.53
CA ASP A 177 -2.80 4.78 -7.88
C ASP A 177 -1.39 4.56 -8.44
N ASN A 178 -0.89 3.32 -8.32
CA ASN A 178 0.45 2.93 -8.72
C ASN A 178 0.41 1.93 -9.88
N SER A 179 1.49 1.88 -10.66
CA SER A 179 1.69 0.87 -11.70
C SER A 179 2.74 -0.14 -11.25
N ILE A 180 2.64 -1.37 -11.77
CA ILE A 180 3.56 -2.48 -11.48
C ILE A 180 4.35 -2.77 -12.76
N ASN A 181 5.67 -2.82 -12.65
CA ASN A 181 6.57 -3.11 -13.78
C ASN A 181 7.06 -4.57 -13.79
N HIS A 182 7.19 -5.20 -12.62
CA HIS A 182 7.66 -6.57 -12.47
C HIS A 182 6.61 -7.47 -11.81
N GLN A 183 6.72 -7.68 -10.50
CA GLN A 183 5.80 -8.47 -9.68
C GLN A 183 5.52 -7.70 -8.40
N LEU A 184 4.27 -7.75 -7.97
CA LEU A 184 3.82 -7.10 -6.75
C LEU A 184 4.10 -8.01 -5.56
N PHE A 185 4.77 -7.46 -4.54
CA PHE A 185 4.89 -8.05 -3.22
C PHE A 185 4.28 -7.09 -2.20
N VAL A 186 3.57 -7.64 -1.23
CA VAL A 186 2.95 -6.86 -0.15
C VAL A 186 3.68 -7.13 1.16
N VAL A 187 3.91 -6.07 1.93
CA VAL A 187 4.44 -6.11 3.28
C VAL A 187 3.39 -5.56 4.24
N VAL A 188 3.21 -6.24 5.37
CA VAL A 188 2.35 -5.82 6.47
C VAL A 188 3.21 -5.51 7.67
N TRP A 189 3.09 -4.27 8.16
CA TRP A 189 3.74 -3.81 9.37
C TRP A 189 2.72 -3.59 10.48
N HIS A 190 3.10 -3.94 11.70
CA HIS A 190 2.32 -3.69 12.91
C HIS A 190 3.25 -3.22 14.03
N ARG A 191 2.69 -2.57 15.05
CA ARG A 191 3.45 -1.89 16.11
C ARG A 191 3.97 -2.80 17.24
N ASN A 192 3.44 -4.02 17.35
CA ASN A 192 3.74 -5.00 18.39
C ASN A 192 4.20 -6.37 17.84
N HIS A 193 4.26 -6.49 16.51
CA HIS A 193 4.50 -7.75 15.82
C HIS A 193 5.59 -7.57 14.76
N LEU A 194 6.34 -8.64 14.51
CA LEU A 194 7.30 -8.68 13.42
C LEU A 194 6.57 -8.47 12.09
N GLY A 195 7.13 -7.59 11.26
CA GLY A 195 6.64 -7.37 9.91
C GLY A 195 6.70 -8.64 9.06
N ILE A 196 5.76 -8.79 8.14
CA ILE A 196 5.71 -9.93 7.22
C ILE A 196 5.64 -9.45 5.77
N MET A 197 6.30 -10.16 4.87
CA MET A 197 6.25 -9.90 3.43
C MET A 197 5.74 -11.14 2.71
N ALA A 198 4.97 -10.96 1.64
CA ALA A 198 4.55 -12.03 0.76
C ALA A 198 5.76 -12.83 0.22
N ALA A 199 5.74 -14.16 0.40
CA ALA A 199 6.75 -15.05 -0.16
C ALA A 199 6.65 -15.18 -1.68
N ASN A 200 5.43 -15.06 -2.21
CA ASN A 200 5.11 -15.20 -3.62
C ASN A 200 4.50 -13.89 -4.13
N ALA A 201 4.62 -13.65 -5.43
CA ALA A 201 3.97 -12.51 -6.06
C ALA A 201 2.45 -12.54 -5.83
N VAL A 202 1.89 -11.37 -5.55
CA VAL A 202 0.45 -11.20 -5.36
C VAL A 202 -0.27 -11.47 -6.68
N THR A 203 -1.28 -12.33 -6.64
CA THR A 203 -2.00 -12.76 -7.84
C THR A 203 -3.15 -11.79 -8.16
N GLN A 204 -3.27 -11.41 -9.42
CA GLN A 204 -4.40 -10.61 -9.90
C GLN A 204 -5.47 -11.49 -10.55
N SER A 205 -6.72 -11.31 -10.16
CA SER A 205 -7.88 -11.90 -10.83
C SER A 205 -9.05 -10.93 -10.84
N GLY A 206 -9.67 -10.73 -12.00
CA GLY A 206 -10.83 -9.83 -12.13
C GLY A 206 -10.55 -8.37 -11.77
N GLY A 207 -9.29 -7.93 -11.87
CA GLY A 207 -8.86 -6.57 -11.49
C GLY A 207 -8.37 -6.43 -10.05
N ILE A 208 -8.60 -7.42 -9.19
CA ILE A 208 -8.24 -7.38 -7.77
C ILE A 208 -6.99 -8.24 -7.55
N TYR A 209 -6.01 -7.66 -6.84
CA TYR A 209 -4.86 -8.35 -6.31
C TYR A 209 -5.22 -8.97 -4.96
N THR A 210 -5.02 -10.28 -4.82
CA THR A 210 -5.42 -11.01 -3.61
C THR A 210 -4.23 -11.71 -2.96
N TYR A 211 -4.09 -11.58 -1.64
CA TYR A 211 -3.09 -12.33 -0.89
C TYR A 211 -3.63 -12.77 0.49
N ASP A 212 -3.32 -13.99 0.90
CA ASP A 212 -3.73 -14.53 2.19
C ASP A 212 -2.55 -15.18 2.91
N PHE A 213 -2.05 -14.48 3.95
CA PHE A 213 -0.93 -14.95 4.76
C PHE A 213 -1.28 -16.17 5.64
N SER A 214 -2.56 -16.38 5.94
CA SER A 214 -2.99 -17.30 6.99
C SER A 214 -2.94 -18.78 6.60
N THR A 215 -2.83 -19.08 5.30
CA THR A 215 -3.04 -20.43 4.74
C THR A 215 -1.83 -21.36 4.87
N GLY A 216 -0.69 -20.89 5.35
CA GLY A 216 0.49 -21.74 5.56
C GLY A 216 1.79 -20.97 5.68
N ALA A 217 2.80 -21.59 6.30
CA ALA A 217 4.14 -21.01 6.50
C ALA A 217 4.71 -20.33 5.24
N GLY A 218 4.56 -20.96 4.08
CA GLY A 218 5.10 -20.49 2.79
C GLY A 218 4.40 -19.27 2.20
N GLN A 219 3.43 -18.66 2.89
CA GLN A 219 2.83 -17.38 2.47
C GLN A 219 3.66 -16.18 2.91
N ALA A 220 4.41 -16.27 4.00
CA ALA A 220 5.37 -15.23 4.38
C ALA A 220 6.78 -15.59 3.92
N TYR A 221 7.51 -14.60 3.43
CA TYR A 221 8.91 -14.72 3.09
C TYR A 221 9.71 -15.17 4.33
N GLY A 222 10.64 -16.11 4.15
CA GLY A 222 11.31 -16.79 5.26
C GLY A 222 10.52 -17.97 5.87
N GLY A 223 9.30 -18.26 5.38
CA GLY A 223 8.54 -19.44 5.79
C GLY A 223 8.15 -19.40 7.27
N SER A 224 8.42 -20.48 7.99
CA SER A 224 8.16 -20.58 9.44
C SER A 224 9.02 -19.64 10.31
N SER A 225 10.01 -18.96 9.74
CA SER A 225 10.74 -17.88 10.43
C SER A 225 10.08 -16.51 10.21
N GLY A 226 9.30 -16.34 9.15
CA GLY A 226 8.61 -15.08 8.84
C GLY A 226 7.25 -14.96 9.53
N GLN A 227 6.61 -16.08 9.86
CA GLN A 227 5.33 -16.12 10.56
C GLN A 227 5.19 -17.41 11.37
N LYS A 228 4.22 -17.44 12.28
CA LYS A 228 3.98 -18.55 13.21
C LYS A 228 2.60 -19.17 13.01
N GLU A 229 2.49 -20.47 13.25
CA GLU A 229 1.18 -21.13 13.38
C GLU A 229 0.58 -20.76 14.74
N ILE A 230 -0.47 -19.93 14.72
CA ILE A 230 -1.11 -19.34 15.91
C ILE A 230 -2.43 -20.04 16.27
N GLY A 231 -2.95 -20.85 15.36
CA GLY A 231 -4.11 -21.71 15.54
C GLY A 231 -4.00 -22.94 14.65
N SER A 232 -4.94 -23.89 14.78
CA SER A 232 -4.95 -25.05 13.87
C SER A 232 -5.11 -24.59 12.43
N VAL A 233 -4.04 -24.72 11.63
CA VAL A 233 -4.01 -24.30 10.21
C VAL A 233 -4.18 -22.79 10.02
N VAL A 234 -3.92 -21.97 11.04
CA VAL A 234 -3.94 -20.50 10.93
C VAL A 234 -2.55 -19.96 11.24
N TRP A 235 -2.01 -19.21 10.29
CA TRP A 235 -0.71 -18.54 10.41
C TRP A 235 -0.89 -17.04 10.59
N GLY A 236 0.02 -16.42 11.34
CA GLY A 236 -0.02 -14.98 11.58
C GLY A 236 1.32 -14.39 11.99
N MET A 237 1.33 -13.06 12.07
CA MET A 237 2.46 -12.25 12.49
C MET A 237 2.84 -12.60 13.93
N ILE A 238 4.15 -12.69 14.17
CA ILE A 238 4.71 -13.08 15.47
C ILE A 238 4.68 -11.86 16.40
N ALA A 239 4.03 -11.99 17.55
CA ALA A 239 3.94 -10.91 18.54
C ALA A 239 5.18 -10.83 19.43
N GLY A 240 5.50 -9.64 19.95
CA GLY A 240 6.55 -9.45 20.95
C GLY A 240 7.63 -8.45 20.57
N ASP A 241 7.61 -7.93 19.34
CA ASP A 241 8.47 -6.83 18.87
C ASP A 241 7.83 -5.50 19.26
N GLY A 242 8.16 -5.02 20.45
CA GLY A 242 7.53 -3.85 21.09
C GLY A 242 8.26 -2.53 20.82
N ASN A 243 9.50 -2.59 20.34
CA ASN A 243 10.24 -1.42 19.88
C ASN A 243 10.22 -1.30 18.35
N ALA A 244 9.67 -2.30 17.64
CA ALA A 244 9.60 -2.39 16.19
C ALA A 244 10.98 -2.35 15.52
N ASP A 245 12.01 -2.93 16.15
CA ASP A 245 13.34 -3.02 15.55
C ASP A 245 13.52 -4.24 14.64
N GLY A 246 12.53 -5.15 14.64
CA GLY A 246 12.53 -6.38 13.87
C GLY A 246 13.14 -7.58 14.59
N ASP A 247 13.54 -7.46 15.86
CA ASP A 247 14.19 -8.53 16.62
C ASP A 247 13.53 -8.72 17.99
N ILE A 248 12.85 -9.84 18.23
CA ILE A 248 12.24 -10.11 19.53
C ILE A 248 13.31 -10.54 20.53
N ASN A 249 13.73 -9.63 21.39
CA ASN A 249 14.86 -9.84 22.28
C ASN A 249 14.66 -9.20 23.67
N SER A 250 15.72 -9.16 24.48
CA SER A 250 15.66 -8.64 25.85
C SER A 250 15.28 -7.16 25.97
N ASP A 251 15.48 -6.38 24.91
CA ASP A 251 15.14 -4.97 24.86
C ASP A 251 13.62 -4.76 24.79
N ASP A 252 12.86 -5.60 24.07
CA ASP A 252 11.39 -5.58 24.13
C ASP A 252 10.89 -5.83 25.54
N LYS A 253 11.51 -6.78 26.25
CA LYS A 253 11.12 -7.07 27.62
C LYS A 253 11.52 -5.95 28.59
N THR A 254 12.74 -5.45 28.48
CA THR A 254 13.33 -4.57 29.51
C THR A 254 12.99 -3.11 29.28
N ASN A 255 13.10 -2.65 28.03
CA ASN A 255 12.91 -1.25 27.67
C ASN A 255 11.46 -0.94 27.32
N VAL A 256 10.70 -1.92 26.80
CA VAL A 256 9.29 -1.73 26.41
C VAL A 256 8.32 -2.30 27.45
N TRP A 257 8.23 -3.62 27.59
CA TRP A 257 7.25 -4.25 28.47
C TRP A 257 7.44 -3.82 29.94
N SER A 258 8.66 -3.91 30.49
CA SER A 258 8.90 -3.62 31.91
C SER A 258 8.68 -2.14 32.26
N SER A 259 8.85 -1.22 31.31
CA SER A 259 8.60 0.21 31.52
C SER A 259 7.10 0.55 31.51
N GLN A 260 6.29 -0.33 30.93
CA GLN A 260 4.84 -0.15 30.77
C GLN A 260 4.02 -1.12 31.65
N ALA A 261 4.64 -2.10 32.29
CA ALA A 261 3.96 -3.11 33.10
C ALA A 261 3.08 -2.51 34.20
N GLY A 262 1.83 -2.99 34.28
CA GLY A 262 0.79 -2.49 35.19
C GLY A 262 0.03 -1.27 34.67
N THR A 263 0.34 -0.78 33.45
CA THR A 263 -0.40 0.31 32.82
C THR A 263 -1.47 -0.19 31.85
N ASN A 264 -2.40 0.69 31.50
CA ASN A 264 -3.43 0.46 30.50
C ASN A 264 -3.28 1.42 29.31
N GLY A 265 -3.91 1.07 28.20
CA GLY A 265 -4.02 1.90 27.01
C GLY A 265 -3.39 1.28 25.77
N TYR A 266 -3.30 2.10 24.72
CA TYR A 266 -2.65 1.73 23.46
C TYR A 266 -1.13 1.75 23.61
N LYS A 267 -0.56 0.60 23.97
CA LYS A 267 0.82 0.46 24.43
C LYS A 267 1.61 -0.55 23.60
N SER A 268 2.89 -0.27 23.39
CA SER A 268 3.76 -1.14 22.59
C SER A 268 4.27 -2.37 23.36
N GLY A 269 4.09 -2.42 24.68
CA GLY A 269 4.30 -3.62 25.50
C GLY A 269 3.06 -4.49 25.69
N ASP A 270 1.90 -4.08 25.17
CA ASP A 270 0.64 -4.85 25.16
C ASP A 270 0.68 -5.80 23.96
N PHE A 271 1.27 -6.97 24.15
CA PHE A 271 1.54 -7.96 23.12
C PHE A 271 0.34 -8.86 22.84
N ASP A 272 -0.57 -9.05 23.81
CA ASP A 272 -1.84 -9.75 23.59
C ASP A 272 -2.97 -8.82 23.10
N MET A 273 -2.71 -7.50 23.08
CA MET A 273 -3.59 -6.45 22.57
C MET A 273 -4.93 -6.37 23.33
N ASN A 274 -4.89 -6.61 24.64
CA ASN A 274 -6.07 -6.52 25.50
C ASN A 274 -6.28 -5.12 26.11
N GLY A 275 -5.36 -4.18 25.89
CA GLY A 275 -5.38 -2.82 26.44
C GLY A 275 -4.70 -2.68 27.80
N GLN A 276 -4.02 -3.73 28.29
CA GLN A 276 -3.34 -3.78 29.58
C GLN A 276 -1.98 -4.46 29.44
N VAL A 277 -0.91 -3.78 29.87
CA VAL A 277 0.43 -4.40 29.88
C VAL A 277 0.60 -5.17 31.19
N MET A 278 0.49 -6.48 31.14
CA MET A 278 0.52 -7.37 32.31
C MET A 278 1.55 -8.50 32.15
N ASN A 279 1.65 -9.39 33.14
CA ASN A 279 2.56 -10.53 33.08
C ASN A 279 2.21 -11.52 31.96
N GLN A 280 0.96 -11.52 31.50
CA GLN A 280 0.45 -12.35 30.40
C GLN A 280 1.16 -12.01 29.08
N ASP A 281 1.31 -10.72 28.73
CA ASP A 281 2.06 -10.31 27.53
C ASP A 281 3.47 -10.91 27.50
N LYS A 282 4.14 -10.91 28.65
CA LYS A 282 5.47 -11.48 28.76
C LYS A 282 5.45 -13.01 28.74
N ASN A 283 4.65 -13.62 29.61
CA ASN A 283 4.71 -15.05 29.89
C ASN A 283 4.08 -15.89 28.78
N ASP A 284 2.98 -15.41 28.22
CA ASP A 284 2.13 -16.18 27.30
C ASP A 284 2.47 -15.84 25.84
N VAL A 285 3.01 -14.64 25.58
CA VAL A 285 3.37 -14.18 24.23
C VAL A 285 4.89 -14.08 24.05
N TRP A 286 5.55 -13.10 24.68
CA TRP A 286 6.98 -12.81 24.42
C TRP A 286 7.93 -13.99 24.71
N VAL A 287 7.74 -14.74 25.81
CA VAL A 287 8.61 -15.88 26.16
C VAL A 287 8.63 -16.96 25.07
N GLY A 288 7.50 -17.18 24.38
CA GLY A 288 7.41 -18.16 23.30
C GLY A 288 8.06 -17.71 21.99
N ASN A 289 8.31 -16.40 21.84
CA ASN A 289 8.75 -15.78 20.59
C ASN A 289 10.15 -15.16 20.67
N ILE A 290 10.77 -15.13 21.85
CA ILE A 290 12.12 -14.62 22.01
C ILE A 290 13.11 -15.30 21.04
N GLY A 291 13.90 -14.50 20.35
CA GLY A 291 14.85 -14.93 19.32
C GLY A 291 14.26 -15.04 17.91
N ALA A 292 12.98 -14.72 17.72
CA ALA A 292 12.42 -14.52 16.38
C ALA A 292 12.85 -13.16 15.82
N GLU A 293 13.08 -13.11 14.51
CA GLU A 293 13.56 -11.94 13.79
C GLU A 293 12.74 -11.76 12.50
N SER A 294 12.52 -10.51 12.10
CA SER A 294 11.80 -10.17 10.87
C SER A 294 12.56 -10.69 9.66
N GLN A 295 11.81 -11.32 8.74
CA GLN A 295 12.37 -11.82 7.49
C GLN A 295 12.20 -10.82 6.34
N VAL A 296 11.54 -9.69 6.57
CA VAL A 296 11.31 -8.67 5.54
C VAL A 296 12.63 -8.08 5.08
N PRO A 297 13.01 -8.18 3.79
CA PRO A 297 14.24 -7.59 3.30
C PRO A 297 14.27 -6.07 3.51
N GLN A 298 15.38 -5.57 4.05
CA GLN A 298 15.64 -4.12 4.21
C GLN A 298 16.35 -3.59 2.98
#